data_AF-A0A935MZQ0-F1
#
_entry.id   AF-A0A935MZQ0-F1
#
_cell.length_a   1.000
_cell.length_b   1.000
_cell.length_c   1.000
_cell.angle_alpha   90.00
_cell.angle_beta   90.00
_cell.angle_gamma   90.00
#
_symmetry.space_group_name_H-M   'P 1'
#
loop_
_entity.id
_entity.type
_entity.pdbx_description
1 polymer ?
#
loop_
_entity_poly.entity_id
_entity_poly.type
_entity_poly.pdbx_seq_one_letter_code
_entity_poly.pdbx_strand_id
1 'polypeptide(L)'
;MRNNYLNQGAGITDTNSKLIANIILRKVDLETSDLVLNKNDFQLLSEINELASLKSRIKELEVKEKLLENSLKNAIGNRERVVFGGVVIATLKEFTRENFDSKKLQQEFPDVHKKFLGYSNYKVLKVKEVVAVA
;
A
#
# COMPACT_ATOMS: atom_id res chain seq x y z
N MET A 1 -47.66 43.34 -50.97
CA MET A 1 -47.69 43.78 -49.56
C MET A 1 -47.71 42.55 -48.65
N ARG A 2 -46.86 42.57 -47.61
CA ARG A 2 -46.91 41.81 -46.35
C ARG A 2 -47.03 40.28 -46.41
N ASN A 3 -45.87 39.62 -46.36
CA ASN A 3 -45.76 38.25 -45.86
C ASN A 3 -45.95 38.23 -44.35
N ASN A 4 -46.77 37.29 -43.89
CA ASN A 4 -47.11 37.06 -42.50
C ASN A 4 -46.78 35.60 -42.14
N TYR A 5 -46.11 35.44 -40.99
CA TYR A 5 -46.13 34.30 -40.07
C TYR A 5 -45.61 32.92 -40.53
N LEU A 6 -44.48 32.46 -39.96
CA LEU A 6 -44.42 31.53 -38.81
C LEU A 6 -43.06 30.82 -38.67
N ASN A 7 -42.56 30.86 -37.43
CA ASN A 7 -41.56 29.97 -36.84
C ASN A 7 -41.63 28.54 -37.39
N GLN A 8 -40.52 28.05 -37.94
CA GLN A 8 -40.24 26.62 -37.97
C GLN A 8 -39.07 26.35 -37.03
N GLY A 9 -39.43 26.04 -35.77
CA GLY A 9 -38.54 25.35 -34.86
C GLY A 9 -38.34 23.93 -35.38
N ALA A 10 -37.30 23.72 -36.18
CA ALA A 10 -36.81 22.39 -36.48
C ALA A 10 -35.98 21.95 -35.26
N GLY A 11 -36.59 21.14 -34.40
CA GLY A 11 -35.99 20.60 -33.19
C GLY A 11 -34.62 20.00 -33.49
N ILE A 12 -33.60 20.48 -32.78
CA ILE A 12 -32.33 19.79 -32.65
C ILE A 12 -32.69 18.47 -31.96
N THR A 13 -32.74 17.41 -32.75
CA THR A 13 -33.22 16.11 -32.30
C THR A 13 -32.32 15.62 -31.16
N ASP A 14 -32.97 15.29 -30.06
CA ASP A 14 -32.49 14.76 -28.78
C ASP A 14 -31.30 13.76 -28.90
N THR A 15 -31.22 13.03 -30.00
CA THR A 15 -30.12 12.11 -30.33
C THR A 15 -28.76 12.80 -30.47
N ASN A 16 -28.68 13.97 -31.10
CA ASN A 16 -27.42 14.72 -31.25
C ASN A 16 -26.98 15.35 -29.93
N SER A 17 -27.93 15.84 -29.13
CA SER A 17 -27.68 16.36 -27.78
C SER A 17 -27.19 15.25 -26.84
N LYS A 18 -27.76 14.05 -26.92
CA LYS A 18 -27.32 12.85 -26.18
C LYS A 18 -25.96 12.34 -26.64
N LEU A 19 -25.67 12.38 -27.95
CA LEU A 19 -24.36 12.04 -28.50
C LEU A 19 -23.29 13.02 -28.02
N ILE A 20 -23.57 14.33 -28.07
CA ILE A 20 -22.67 15.37 -27.58
C ILE A 20 -22.47 15.23 -26.07
N ALA A 21 -23.53 14.99 -25.29
CA ALA A 21 -23.43 14.73 -23.86
C ALA A 21 -22.57 13.48 -23.55
N ASN A 22 -22.75 12.39 -24.29
CA ASN A 22 -21.93 11.18 -24.14
C ASN A 22 -20.46 11.39 -24.55
N ILE A 23 -20.19 12.22 -25.56
CA ILE A 23 -18.82 12.56 -25.98
C ILE A 23 -18.14 13.46 -24.93
N ILE A 24 -18.87 14.41 -24.36
CA ILE A 24 -18.36 15.29 -23.30
C ILE A 24 -18.10 14.49 -22.02
N LEU A 25 -19.03 13.61 -21.61
CA LEU A 25 -18.85 12.71 -20.46
C LEU A 25 -17.63 11.79 -20.64
N ARG A 26 -17.46 11.18 -21.82
CA ARG A 26 -16.28 10.34 -22.12
C ARG A 26 -14.96 11.09 -22.13
N LYS A 27 -14.93 12.38 -22.50
CA LYS A 27 -13.70 13.18 -22.49
C LYS A 27 -13.28 13.56 -21.06
N VAL A 28 -14.24 13.75 -20.16
CA VAL A 28 -13.98 14.05 -18.74
C VAL A 28 -13.43 12.80 -18.01
N ASP A 29 -13.89 11.60 -18.38
CA ASP A 29 -13.42 10.34 -17.77
C ASP A 29 -11.97 9.95 -18.15
N LEU A 30 -11.39 10.58 -19.18
CA LEU A 30 -10.00 10.32 -19.62
C LEU A 30 -8.94 11.07 -18.80
N GLU A 31 -9.34 11.93 -17.85
CA GLU A 31 -8.42 12.81 -17.11
C GLU A 31 -8.10 12.39 -15.67
N THR A 32 -8.53 11.21 -15.22
CA THR A 32 -7.96 10.63 -13.99
C THR A 32 -7.49 9.19 -14.22
N SER A 33 -6.20 8.95 -13.99
CA SER A 33 -5.58 7.62 -13.98
C SER A 33 -6.03 6.73 -12.81
N ASP A 34 -6.99 7.21 -12.03
CA ASP A 34 -7.32 6.72 -10.71
C ASP A 34 -8.54 5.80 -10.80
N LEU A 35 -8.48 4.66 -10.12
CA LEU A 35 -9.65 3.83 -9.93
C LEU A 35 -10.56 4.47 -8.87
N VAL A 36 -11.67 5.05 -9.30
CA VAL A 36 -12.70 5.58 -8.39
C VAL A 36 -13.67 4.47 -8.03
N LEU A 37 -13.67 4.06 -6.75
CA LEU A 37 -14.61 3.05 -6.25
C LEU A 37 -16.01 3.65 -6.11
N ASN A 38 -17.02 2.94 -6.58
CA ASN A 38 -18.42 3.28 -6.39
C ASN A 38 -19.04 2.41 -5.28
N LYS A 39 -20.31 2.68 -4.95
CA LYS A 39 -21.02 1.99 -3.87
C LYS A 39 -21.10 0.47 -4.06
N ASN A 40 -20.98 -0.07 -5.27
CA ASN A 40 -21.04 -1.51 -5.51
C ASN A 40 -19.69 -2.22 -5.31
N ASP A 41 -18.59 -1.47 -5.13
CA ASP A 41 -17.23 -2.02 -4.95
C ASP A 41 -16.91 -2.37 -3.49
N PHE A 42 -17.94 -2.75 -2.71
CA PHE A 42 -17.83 -3.04 -1.28
C PHE A 42 -16.75 -4.09 -0.97
N GLN A 43 -16.58 -5.10 -1.82
CA GLN A 43 -15.60 -6.16 -1.61
C GLN A 43 -14.17 -5.62 -1.63
N LEU A 44 -13.81 -4.86 -2.66
CA LEU A 44 -12.45 -4.31 -2.80
C LEU A 44 -12.15 -3.31 -1.69
N LEU A 45 -13.13 -2.47 -1.32
CA LEU A 45 -12.97 -1.54 -0.20
C LEU A 45 -12.78 -2.28 1.14
N SER A 46 -13.56 -3.34 1.38
CA SER A 46 -13.44 -4.18 2.56
C SER A 46 -12.04 -4.81 2.67
N GLU A 47 -11.54 -5.38 1.57
CA GLU A 47 -10.20 -5.98 1.53
C GLU A 47 -9.08 -4.96 1.79
N ILE A 48 -9.19 -3.74 1.25
CA ILE A 48 -8.23 -2.65 1.52
C ILE A 48 -8.22 -2.29 3.01
N ASN A 49 -9.40 -2.16 3.60
CA ASN A 49 -9.57 -1.81 5.02
C ASN A 49 -9.08 -2.92 5.95
N GLU A 50 -9.38 -4.17 5.62
CA GLU A 50 -8.91 -5.34 6.37
C GLU A 50 -7.38 -5.41 6.31
N LEU A 51 -6.78 -5.24 5.13
CA LEU A 51 -5.33 -5.20 4.97
C LEU A 51 -4.67 -4.08 5.79
N ALA A 52 -5.27 -2.88 5.82
CA ALA A 52 -4.78 -1.78 6.65
C ALA A 52 -4.83 -2.13 8.14
N SER A 53 -5.95 -2.68 8.60
CA SER A 53 -6.16 -3.08 9.99
C SER A 53 -5.20 -4.18 10.42
N LEU A 54 -5.01 -5.20 9.59
CA LEU A 54 -4.04 -6.28 9.81
C LEU A 54 -2.61 -5.73 9.93
N LYS A 55 -2.20 -4.82 9.03
CA LYS A 55 -0.88 -4.18 9.09
C LYS A 55 -0.69 -3.39 10.37
N SER A 56 -1.71 -2.68 10.84
CA SER A 56 -1.66 -1.98 12.13
C SER A 56 -1.48 -2.97 13.28
N ARG A 57 -2.27 -4.06 13.29
CA ARG A 57 -2.19 -5.08 14.33
C ARG A 57 -0.84 -5.79 14.37
N ILE A 58 -0.26 -6.10 13.22
CA ILE A 58 1.08 -6.69 13.12
C ILE A 58 2.10 -5.76 13.78
N LYS A 59 2.09 -4.45 13.48
CA LYS A 59 3.00 -3.49 14.11
C LYS A 59 2.86 -3.46 15.64
N GLU A 60 1.63 -3.47 16.14
CA GLU A 60 1.40 -3.55 17.59
C GLU A 60 1.97 -4.83 18.21
N LEU A 61 1.81 -5.97 17.52
CA LEU A 61 2.31 -7.26 17.97
C LEU A 61 3.84 -7.30 17.94
N GLU A 62 4.49 -6.78 16.89
CA GLU A 62 5.95 -6.65 16.79
C GLU A 62 6.51 -5.79 17.94
N VAL A 63 5.84 -4.70 18.29
CA VAL A 63 6.24 -3.87 19.44
C VAL A 63 6.10 -4.66 20.75
N LYS A 64 4.99 -5.36 20.96
CA LYS A 64 4.77 -6.17 22.17
C LYS A 64 5.77 -7.32 22.28
N GLU A 65 6.05 -8.01 21.18
CA GLU A 65 7.06 -9.05 21.09
C GLU A 65 8.42 -8.52 21.54
N LYS A 66 8.87 -7.40 20.99
CA LYS A 66 10.16 -6.80 21.34
C LYS A 66 10.23 -6.38 22.80
N LEU A 67 9.14 -5.84 23.35
CA LEU A 67 9.08 -5.48 24.78
C LEU A 67 9.19 -6.72 25.68
N LEU A 68 8.47 -7.79 25.34
CA LEU A 68 8.54 -9.07 26.06
C LEU A 68 9.94 -9.69 25.96
N GLU A 69 10.53 -9.72 24.76
CA GLU A 69 11.87 -10.24 24.54
C GLU A 69 12.91 -9.49 25.38
N ASN A 70 12.87 -8.16 25.40
CA ASN A 70 13.78 -7.36 26.21
C ASN A 70 13.56 -7.58 27.71
N SER A 71 12.30 -7.67 28.15
CA SER A 71 11.96 -7.98 29.54
C SER A 71 12.54 -9.34 29.96
N LEU A 72 12.39 -10.36 29.12
CA LEU A 72 12.96 -11.68 29.35
C LEU A 72 14.49 -11.66 29.37
N LYS A 73 15.15 -10.99 28.41
CA LYS A 73 16.61 -10.83 28.41
C LYS A 73 17.12 -10.18 29.70
N ASN A 74 16.46 -9.13 30.17
CA ASN A 74 16.80 -8.47 31.43
C ASN A 74 16.61 -9.38 32.64
N ALA A 75 15.52 -10.16 32.68
CA ALA A 75 15.26 -11.11 33.75
C ALA A 75 16.27 -12.27 33.78
N ILE A 76 16.67 -12.76 32.60
CA ILE A 76 17.67 -13.82 32.44
C ILE A 76 19.05 -13.31 32.89
N GLY A 77 19.40 -12.06 32.54
CA GLY A 77 20.68 -11.44 32.83
C GLY A 77 21.82 -12.15 32.10
N ASN A 78 22.90 -12.43 32.82
CA ASN A 78 24.10 -13.08 32.25
C ASN A 78 23.99 -14.62 32.16
N ARG A 79 22.78 -15.18 32.28
CA ARG A 79 22.58 -16.63 32.22
C ARG A 79 22.28 -17.05 30.79
N GLU A 80 22.76 -18.23 30.40
CA GLU A 80 22.54 -18.72 29.04
C GLU A 80 21.28 -19.55 28.87
N ARG A 81 20.67 -20.04 29.97
CA ARG A 81 19.56 -21.00 29.93
C ARG A 81 18.50 -20.69 30.98
N VAL A 82 17.24 -20.90 30.58
CA VAL A 82 16.07 -20.90 31.47
C VAL A 82 15.53 -22.32 31.54
N VAL A 83 15.39 -22.86 32.75
CA VAL A 83 14.95 -24.23 32.99
C VAL A 83 13.70 -24.24 33.86
N PHE A 84 12.67 -24.97 33.44
CA PHE A 84 11.45 -25.20 34.21
C PHE A 84 11.10 -26.69 34.20
N GLY A 85 10.87 -27.28 35.37
CA GLY A 85 10.60 -28.72 35.49
C GLY A 85 11.71 -29.62 34.95
N GLY A 86 12.97 -29.19 35.02
CA GLY A 86 14.11 -29.92 34.46
C GLY A 86 14.30 -29.78 32.94
N VAL A 87 13.42 -29.06 32.25
CA VAL A 87 13.47 -28.84 30.80
C VAL A 87 13.95 -27.43 30.48
N VAL A 88 14.88 -27.29 29.53
CA VAL A 88 15.33 -25.98 29.02
C VAL A 88 14.22 -25.38 28.14
N ILE A 89 13.65 -24.25 28.56
CA ILE A 89 12.54 -23.57 27.86
C ILE A 89 12.99 -22.34 27.07
N ALA A 90 14.18 -21.79 27.36
CA ALA A 90 14.77 -20.69 26.59
C ALA A 90 16.29 -20.67 26.73
N THR A 91 16.98 -20.12 25.74
CA THR A 91 18.42 -19.87 25.77
C THR A 91 18.76 -18.47 25.33
N LEU A 92 19.74 -17.84 26.00
CA LEU A 92 20.30 -16.54 25.63
C LEU A 92 21.78 -16.75 25.29
N LYS A 93 22.18 -16.45 24.05
CA LYS A 93 23.55 -16.63 23.58
C LYS A 93 24.03 -15.37 22.88
N GLU A 94 25.31 -15.07 23.05
CA GLU A 94 25.96 -14.03 22.25
C GLU A 94 26.04 -14.49 20.80
N PHE A 95 25.67 -13.59 19.89
CA PHE A 95 25.70 -13.85 18.45
C PHE A 95 26.43 -12.71 17.75
N THR A 96 27.52 -13.07 17.08
CA THR A 96 28.26 -12.17 16.20
C THR A 96 27.97 -12.56 14.76
N ARG A 97 27.64 -11.57 13.92
CA ARG A 97 27.50 -11.77 12.47
C ARG A 97 28.44 -10.86 11.73
N GLU A 98 29.12 -11.41 10.74
CA GLU A 98 29.83 -10.63 9.73
C GLU A 98 28.79 -10.03 8.78
N ASN A 99 28.89 -8.72 8.54
CA ASN A 99 28.04 -8.03 7.59
C ASN A 99 28.89 -7.50 6.44
N PHE A 100 28.42 -7.71 5.23
CA PHE A 100 28.99 -7.03 4.08
C PHE A 100 28.58 -5.54 4.08
N ASP A 101 29.56 -4.65 4.19
CA ASP A 101 29.32 -3.21 4.15
C ASP A 101 29.25 -2.69 2.70
N SER A 102 28.06 -2.83 2.12
CA SER A 102 27.81 -2.37 0.75
C SER A 102 28.01 -0.86 0.58
N LYS A 103 27.75 -0.05 1.62
CA LYS A 103 27.95 1.41 1.55
C LYS A 103 29.43 1.75 1.47
N LYS A 104 30.24 1.08 2.30
CA LYS A 104 31.70 1.23 2.26
C LYS A 104 32.26 0.77 0.92
N LEU A 105 31.79 -0.36 0.38
CA LEU A 105 32.15 -0.80 -0.97
C LEU A 105 31.78 0.26 -2.02
N GLN A 106 30.59 0.85 -1.95
CA GLN A 106 30.16 1.89 -2.89
C GLN A 106 31.05 3.14 -2.83
N GLN A 107 31.52 3.53 -1.64
CA GLN A 107 32.37 4.71 -1.43
C GLN A 107 33.81 4.46 -1.88
N GLU A 108 34.39 3.31 -1.51
CA GLU A 108 35.80 2.99 -1.77
C GLU A 108 36.02 2.39 -3.17
N PHE A 109 35.06 1.61 -3.67
CA PHE A 109 35.15 0.87 -4.94
C PHE A 109 33.84 0.97 -5.76
N PRO A 110 33.46 2.18 -6.22
CA PRO A 110 32.18 2.40 -6.90
C PRO A 110 32.01 1.60 -8.20
N ASP A 111 33.09 1.36 -8.94
CA ASP A 111 33.06 0.62 -10.20
C ASP A 111 32.82 -0.87 -10.00
N VAL A 112 33.33 -1.43 -8.90
CA VAL A 112 33.05 -2.81 -8.52
C VAL A 112 31.59 -2.93 -8.09
N HIS A 113 31.11 -2.02 -7.23
CA HIS A 113 29.72 -2.01 -6.77
C HIS A 113 28.73 -1.96 -7.95
N LYS A 114 28.96 -1.10 -8.95
CA LYS A 114 28.10 -0.99 -10.14
C LYS A 114 27.97 -2.29 -10.93
N LYS A 115 29.01 -3.12 -11.01
CA LYS A 115 29.00 -4.38 -11.77
C LYS A 115 28.03 -5.42 -11.19
N PHE A 116 27.64 -5.29 -9.93
CA PHE A 116 26.78 -6.24 -9.24
C PHE A 116 25.38 -5.68 -8.94
N LEU A 117 25.05 -4.47 -9.40
CA LEU A 117 23.70 -3.92 -9.26
C LEU A 117 22.73 -4.61 -10.24
N GLY A 118 21.70 -5.25 -9.68
CA GLY A 118 20.53 -5.72 -10.42
C GLY A 118 19.36 -4.75 -10.25
N TYR A 119 18.56 -4.58 -11.31
CA TYR A 119 17.32 -3.80 -11.25
C TYR A 119 16.12 -4.72 -11.44
N SER A 120 15.11 -4.58 -10.59
CA SER A 120 13.82 -5.26 -10.68
C SER A 120 12.70 -4.25 -10.61
N ASN A 121 11.75 -4.31 -11.54
CA ASN A 121 10.57 -3.46 -11.55
C ASN A 121 9.34 -4.26 -11.09
N TYR A 122 8.66 -3.76 -10.06
CA TYR A 122 7.44 -4.39 -9.53
C TYR A 122 6.47 -3.33 -9.02
N LYS A 123 5.18 -3.67 -8.97
CA LYS A 123 4.16 -2.79 -8.38
C LYS A 123 4.19 -2.91 -6.87
N VAL A 124 4.17 -1.77 -6.18
CA VAL A 124 4.12 -1.71 -4.71
C VAL A 124 2.73 -1.26 -4.29
N LEU A 125 2.02 -2.09 -3.52
CA LEU A 125 0.77 -1.71 -2.89
C LEU A 125 1.03 -0.98 -1.56
N LYS A 126 0.64 0.29 -1.47
CA LYS A 126 0.68 1.09 -0.24
C LYS A 126 -0.75 1.49 0.12
N VAL A 127 -1.23 1.02 1.27
CA VAL A 127 -2.52 1.43 1.83
C VAL A 127 -2.27 2.57 2.82
N LYS A 128 -2.99 3.70 2.67
CA LYS A 128 -2.78 4.91 3.47
C LYS A 128 -3.60 4.91 4.75
N GLU A 129 -4.91 4.66 4.65
CA GLU A 129 -5.85 4.76 5.75
C GLU A 129 -7.03 3.81 5.58
N VAL A 130 -7.73 3.53 6.67
CA VAL A 130 -9.01 2.81 6.68
C VAL A 130 -10.11 3.82 6.37
N VAL A 131 -11.00 3.48 5.43
CA VAL A 131 -12.14 4.32 5.05
C VAL A 131 -13.41 3.68 5.60
N ALA A 132 -14.25 4.45 6.29
CA ALA A 132 -15.51 3.94 6.82
C ALA A 132 -16.46 3.48 5.70
N VAL A 133 -17.04 2.29 5.85
CA VAL A 133 -18.13 1.81 5.00
C VAL A 133 -19.44 2.25 5.65
N ALA A 134 -20.21 3.11 4.97
CA ALA A 134 -21.52 3.59 5.42
C ALA A 134 -22.65 2.67 4.94
#